data_AF-A0ABD5CTX5-F1
#
_entry.id   AF-A0ABD5CTX5-F1
#
_cell.length_a   1.000
_cell.length_b   1.000
_cell.length_c   1.000
_cell.angle_alpha   90.00
_cell.angle_beta   90.00
_cell.angle_gamma   90.00
#
_symmetry.space_group_name_H-M   'P 1'
#
loop_
_entity.id
_entity.type
_entity.pdbx_description
1 polymer ?
#
loop_
_entity_poly.entity_id
_entity_poly.type
_entity_poly.pdbx_seq_one_letter_code
_entity_poly.pdbx_strand_id
1 'polypeptide(L)'
;MSEDNPMIVERKTRDINRYLSHLPEGKKYYLGVRMRPEHARRLEALGFASPLVVGERLLPPARGAASRRNASGFDIVHRDQPMETAYRQISWTYTQRHGNREVDVTEVKDVAYYRYPRTKVPPYSVELVVSADPGGAHCIVAGPFERTNAQATAATNTANMLFEHFGSFEVLDTSMSPSVNAPVRRLNWKLLPPGKNPWKSAWPSLETVIEKGRGKSREVVAARFKEVGKYHPEFIAIGLGGFDDYVVFGFQSMGICVLESRFTNNATYVLAHADWEVISQMTKAQILSESAHQDRLIHDRNWFDALAALLARPSANAA
;
A
#
# COMPACT_ATOMS: atom_id res chain seq x y z
N MET A 1 11.95 -33.20 -28.18
CA MET A 1 12.32 -31.94 -27.48
C MET A 1 11.51 -30.83 -28.11
N SER A 2 10.32 -30.57 -27.60
CA SER A 2 9.52 -29.41 -28.01
C SER A 2 10.10 -28.19 -27.30
N GLU A 3 10.65 -27.25 -28.05
CA GLU A 3 10.85 -25.89 -27.55
C GLU A 3 9.45 -25.33 -27.24
N ASP A 4 9.07 -25.39 -25.96
CA ASP A 4 7.92 -24.66 -25.43
C ASP A 4 8.28 -23.17 -25.55
N ASN A 5 7.95 -22.59 -26.69
CA ASN A 5 8.11 -21.16 -26.91
C ASN A 5 7.18 -20.46 -25.90
N PRO A 6 7.71 -19.75 -24.89
CA PRO A 6 6.88 -19.21 -23.83
C PRO A 6 5.84 -18.27 -24.43
N MET A 7 4.55 -18.54 -24.14
CA MET A 7 3.46 -17.74 -24.68
C MET A 7 3.45 -16.35 -24.03
N ILE A 8 4.05 -15.37 -24.72
CA ILE A 8 4.02 -13.97 -24.32
C ILE A 8 2.65 -13.38 -24.69
N VAL A 9 1.95 -12.84 -23.70
CA VAL A 9 0.63 -12.24 -23.89
C VAL A 9 0.72 -10.72 -23.78
N GLU A 10 0.49 -10.03 -24.90
CA GLU A 10 0.60 -8.57 -25.03
C GLU A 10 -0.76 -7.87 -24.98
N ARG A 11 -1.68 -8.38 -24.16
CA ARG A 11 -3.02 -7.79 -23.99
C ARG A 11 -3.60 -8.08 -22.61
N LYS A 12 -4.58 -7.29 -22.21
CA LYS A 12 -5.42 -7.61 -21.03
C LYS A 12 -6.21 -8.90 -21.26
N THR A 13 -6.42 -9.64 -20.17
CA THR A 13 -7.27 -10.83 -20.16
C THR A 13 -8.45 -10.67 -19.22
N ARG A 14 -9.57 -11.29 -19.59
CA ARG A 14 -10.76 -11.43 -18.74
C ARG A 14 -10.72 -12.67 -17.85
N ASP A 15 -9.90 -13.64 -18.22
CA ASP A 15 -9.80 -14.94 -17.55
C ASP A 15 -8.42 -15.54 -17.82
N ILE A 16 -7.64 -15.74 -16.76
CA ILE A 16 -6.30 -16.32 -16.83
C ILE A 16 -6.32 -17.79 -17.27
N ASN A 17 -7.41 -18.53 -17.00
CA ASN A 17 -7.47 -19.98 -17.23
C ASN A 17 -7.28 -20.36 -18.69
N ARG A 18 -7.58 -19.44 -19.62
CA ARG A 18 -7.33 -19.58 -21.06
C ARG A 18 -5.87 -19.81 -21.42
N TYR A 19 -4.95 -19.39 -20.54
CA TYR A 19 -3.51 -19.51 -20.72
C TYR A 19 -2.90 -20.63 -19.88
N LEU A 20 -3.70 -21.35 -19.10
CA LEU A 20 -3.25 -22.39 -18.17
C LEU A 20 -3.62 -23.81 -18.62
N SER A 21 -4.07 -23.99 -19.86
CA SER A 21 -4.52 -25.30 -20.39
C SER A 21 -3.42 -26.37 -20.38
N HIS A 22 -2.16 -25.95 -20.45
CA HIS A 22 -0.99 -26.83 -20.38
C HIS A 22 -0.61 -27.23 -18.94
N LEU A 23 -1.23 -26.64 -17.92
CA LEU A 23 -0.96 -26.94 -16.52
C LEU A 23 -2.09 -27.81 -15.92
N PRO A 24 -1.79 -28.93 -15.25
CA PRO A 24 -2.79 -29.68 -14.51
C PRO A 24 -3.38 -28.85 -13.35
N GLU A 25 -4.60 -29.21 -12.93
CA GLU A 25 -5.26 -28.60 -11.77
C GLU A 25 -4.40 -28.77 -10.51
N GLY A 26 -4.37 -27.77 -9.63
CA GLY A 26 -3.53 -27.77 -8.43
C GLY A 26 -2.03 -27.49 -8.68
N LYS A 27 -1.60 -27.40 -9.94
CA LYS A 27 -0.19 -27.07 -10.23
C LYS A 27 0.10 -25.61 -9.92
N LYS A 28 1.25 -25.37 -9.28
CA LYS A 28 1.77 -24.03 -9.02
C LYS A 28 2.40 -23.41 -10.26
N TYR A 29 2.19 -22.12 -10.43
CA TYR A 29 2.78 -21.32 -11.50
C TYR A 29 3.03 -19.89 -11.01
N TYR A 30 3.83 -19.16 -11.78
CA TYR A 30 4.08 -17.74 -11.61
C TYR A 30 3.57 -16.99 -12.82
N LEU A 31 3.27 -15.71 -12.63
CA LEU A 31 3.09 -14.77 -13.72
C LEU A 31 4.27 -13.83 -13.73
N GLY A 32 4.84 -13.54 -14.89
CA GLY A 32 6.01 -12.68 -14.94
C GLY A 32 6.33 -12.13 -16.30
N VAL A 33 7.48 -11.46 -16.38
CA VAL A 33 8.05 -10.90 -17.61
C VAL A 33 9.56 -11.11 -17.56
N ARG A 34 10.15 -11.57 -18.66
CA ARG A 34 11.61 -11.60 -18.81
C ARG A 34 12.18 -10.20 -19.06
N MET A 35 13.25 -9.83 -18.37
CA MET A 35 13.79 -8.48 -18.45
C MET A 35 14.53 -8.25 -19.76
N ARG A 36 14.22 -7.12 -20.40
CA ARG A 36 14.81 -6.64 -21.65
C ARG A 36 15.26 -5.20 -21.45
N PRO A 37 16.21 -4.68 -22.25
CA PRO A 37 16.70 -3.31 -22.11
C PRO A 37 15.59 -2.24 -22.12
N GLU A 38 14.52 -2.46 -22.88
CA GLU A 38 13.35 -1.56 -22.95
C GLU A 38 12.58 -1.42 -21.63
N HIS A 39 12.75 -2.37 -20.70
CA HIS A 39 12.09 -2.35 -19.39
C HIS A 39 12.82 -1.50 -18.34
N ALA A 40 14.07 -1.09 -18.59
CA ALA A 40 14.92 -0.42 -17.60
C ALA A 40 14.25 0.82 -16.96
N ARG A 41 13.72 1.74 -17.78
CA ARG A 41 13.03 2.94 -17.28
C ARG A 41 11.79 2.63 -16.46
N ARG A 42 11.07 1.55 -16.80
CA ARG A 42 9.86 1.13 -16.09
C ARG A 42 10.20 0.53 -14.73
N LEU A 43 11.29 -0.22 -14.64
CA LEU A 43 11.79 -0.79 -13.38
C LEU A 43 12.29 0.29 -12.42
N GLU A 44 13.05 1.26 -12.93
CA GLU A 44 13.50 2.40 -12.16
C GLU A 44 12.31 3.22 -11.63
N ALA A 45 11.29 3.47 -12.46
CA ALA A 45 10.07 4.15 -12.04
C ALA A 45 9.24 3.36 -11.01
N LEU A 46 9.37 2.03 -10.98
CA LEU A 46 8.76 1.18 -9.94
C LEU A 46 9.55 1.23 -8.62
N GLY A 47 10.84 1.59 -8.67
CA GLY A 47 11.72 1.68 -7.51
C GLY A 47 12.67 0.49 -7.32
N PHE A 48 12.81 -0.39 -8.32
CA PHE A 48 13.82 -1.46 -8.27
C PHE A 48 15.25 -0.89 -8.42
N ALA A 49 16.24 -1.63 -7.91
CA ALA A 49 17.64 -1.23 -8.07
C ALA A 49 18.10 -1.31 -9.53
N SER A 50 19.08 -0.48 -9.88
CA SER A 50 19.81 -0.54 -11.13
C SER A 50 21.30 -0.64 -10.83
N PRO A 51 21.97 -1.78 -11.08
CA PRO A 51 21.43 -3.04 -11.65
C PRO A 51 20.45 -3.76 -10.71
N LEU A 52 19.60 -4.64 -11.27
CA LEU A 52 18.63 -5.44 -10.53
C LEU A 52 19.32 -6.41 -9.55
N VAL A 53 18.69 -6.62 -8.39
CA VAL A 53 19.17 -7.55 -7.36
C VAL A 53 18.10 -8.61 -7.12
N VAL A 54 18.46 -9.89 -7.29
CA VAL A 54 17.56 -11.03 -7.02
C VAL A 54 17.09 -11.01 -5.56
N GLY A 55 15.80 -11.25 -5.35
CA GLY A 55 15.18 -11.21 -4.02
C GLY A 55 14.56 -9.86 -3.66
N GLU A 56 14.88 -8.79 -4.40
CA GLU A 56 14.18 -7.52 -4.30
C GLU A 56 12.70 -7.71 -4.62
N ARG A 57 11.84 -7.09 -3.81
CA ARG A 57 10.41 -7.11 -4.02
C ARG A 57 9.75 -5.79 -3.63
N LEU A 58 8.66 -5.49 -4.31
CA LEU A 58 7.83 -4.34 -4.01
C LEU A 58 6.38 -4.60 -4.39
N LEU A 59 5.47 -3.94 -3.69
CA LEU A 59 4.09 -3.83 -4.10
C LEU A 59 4.00 -2.75 -5.19
N PRO A 60 3.56 -3.06 -6.42
CA PRO A 60 3.54 -2.07 -7.48
C PRO A 60 2.50 -0.97 -7.22
N PRO A 61 2.79 0.30 -7.56
CA PRO A 61 1.85 1.40 -7.39
C PRO A 61 0.67 1.29 -8.36
N ALA A 62 -0.40 2.01 -8.04
CA ALA A 62 -1.58 2.09 -8.89
C ALA A 62 -1.27 2.89 -10.17
N ARG A 63 -1.25 2.21 -11.33
CA ARG A 63 -1.08 2.82 -12.66
C ARG A 63 -2.36 2.74 -13.50
N GLY A 64 -3.11 1.66 -13.35
CA GLY A 64 -4.38 1.38 -13.99
C GLY A 64 -5.35 0.67 -13.04
N ALA A 65 -6.40 0.07 -13.59
CA ALA A 65 -7.45 -0.54 -12.79
C ALA A 65 -6.97 -1.78 -12.05
N ALA A 66 -6.15 -2.63 -12.68
CA ALA A 66 -5.68 -3.87 -12.09
C ALA A 66 -4.65 -3.63 -10.99
N SER A 67 -3.68 -2.76 -11.25
CA SER A 67 -2.70 -2.31 -10.24
C SER A 67 -3.36 -1.55 -9.09
N ARG A 68 -4.40 -0.73 -9.32
CA ARG A 68 -5.18 -0.10 -8.25
C ARG A 68 -5.89 -1.12 -7.37
N ARG A 69 -6.56 -2.13 -7.96
CA ARG A 69 -7.18 -3.22 -7.19
C ARG A 69 -6.15 -4.02 -6.39
N ASN A 70 -4.95 -4.22 -6.96
CA ASN A 70 -3.86 -4.90 -6.27
C ASN A 70 -3.36 -4.11 -5.06
N ALA A 71 -3.18 -2.79 -5.19
CA ALA A 71 -2.60 -1.95 -4.15
C ALA A 71 -3.63 -1.47 -3.10
N SER A 72 -4.87 -1.20 -3.50
CA SER A 72 -5.86 -0.52 -2.64
C SER A 72 -7.17 -1.29 -2.44
N GLY A 73 -7.39 -2.38 -3.18
CA GLY A 73 -8.67 -3.08 -3.20
C GLY A 73 -9.72 -2.30 -3.99
N PHE A 74 -11.00 -2.59 -3.74
CA PHE A 74 -12.13 -1.92 -4.40
C PHE A 74 -13.43 -2.11 -3.62
N ASP A 75 -14.44 -1.32 -3.94
CA ASP A 75 -15.78 -1.45 -3.35
C ASP A 75 -16.73 -2.13 -4.34
N ILE A 76 -17.56 -3.04 -3.84
CA ILE A 76 -18.78 -3.49 -4.49
C ILE A 76 -19.90 -2.55 -4.03
N VAL A 77 -20.55 -1.85 -4.96
CA VAL A 77 -21.61 -0.88 -4.66
C VAL A 77 -22.98 -1.52 -4.85
N HIS A 78 -23.77 -1.58 -3.79
CA HIS A 78 -25.11 -2.19 -3.76
C HIS A 78 -26.18 -1.16 -4.12
N ARG A 79 -26.36 -0.91 -5.42
CA ARG A 79 -27.32 0.08 -5.95
C ARG A 79 -28.78 -0.33 -5.80
N ASP A 80 -29.01 -1.60 -5.50
CA ASP A 80 -30.28 -2.26 -5.20
C ASP A 80 -30.79 -1.97 -3.78
N GLN A 81 -29.94 -1.43 -2.89
CA GLN A 81 -30.27 -1.14 -1.50
C GLN A 81 -30.54 0.35 -1.26
N PRO A 82 -31.32 0.72 -0.22
CA PRO A 82 -31.52 2.13 0.15
C PRO A 82 -30.20 2.78 0.53
N MET A 83 -30.07 4.08 0.24
CA MET A 83 -28.86 4.83 0.56
C MET A 83 -28.68 4.95 2.08
N GLU A 84 -27.44 4.80 2.54
CA GLU A 84 -27.02 5.01 3.92
C GLU A 84 -26.44 6.42 4.10
N THR A 85 -26.54 6.96 5.32
CA THR A 85 -25.77 8.14 5.71
C THR A 85 -24.33 7.73 5.99
N ALA A 86 -23.38 8.36 5.30
CA ALA A 86 -21.96 8.23 5.52
C ALA A 86 -21.36 9.59 5.87
N TYR A 87 -20.16 9.58 6.44
CA TYR A 87 -19.44 10.78 6.85
C TYR A 87 -18.12 10.89 6.11
N ARG A 88 -17.68 12.12 5.87
CA ARG A 88 -16.33 12.41 5.37
C ARG A 88 -15.77 13.63 6.10
N GLN A 89 -14.49 13.56 6.44
CA GLN A 89 -13.74 14.71 6.93
C GLN A 89 -13.48 15.71 5.78
N ILE A 90 -13.76 16.98 6.03
CA ILE A 90 -13.41 18.11 5.17
C ILE A 90 -12.63 19.15 5.98
N SER A 91 -11.87 19.97 5.28
CA SER A 91 -11.35 21.20 5.86
C SER A 91 -12.38 22.32 5.72
N TRP A 92 -12.60 23.04 6.80
CA TRP A 92 -13.55 24.14 6.89
C TRP A 92 -12.91 25.37 7.53
N THR A 93 -12.80 26.45 6.77
CA THR A 93 -12.31 27.75 7.24
C THR A 93 -13.48 28.68 7.53
N TYR A 94 -13.47 29.32 8.70
CA TYR A 94 -14.46 30.31 9.10
C TYR A 94 -13.81 31.41 9.96
N THR A 95 -14.34 32.62 9.88
CA THR A 95 -13.82 33.76 10.64
C THR A 95 -14.39 33.76 12.05
N GLN A 96 -13.52 33.74 13.05
CA GLN A 96 -13.86 33.93 14.45
C GLN A 96 -13.51 35.35 14.91
N ARG A 97 -14.34 35.94 15.78
CA ARG A 97 -14.01 37.20 16.45
C ARG A 97 -13.31 36.94 17.77
N HIS A 98 -12.08 37.43 17.89
CA HIS A 98 -11.24 37.39 19.09
C HIS A 98 -11.16 38.81 19.65
N GLY A 99 -12.23 39.24 20.32
CA GLY A 99 -12.38 40.64 20.76
C GLY A 99 -12.51 41.58 19.56
N ASN A 100 -11.59 42.55 19.46
CA ASN A 100 -11.56 43.52 18.35
C ASN A 100 -10.86 43.01 17.08
N ARG A 101 -10.44 41.74 17.05
CA ARG A 101 -9.76 41.12 15.90
C ARG A 101 -10.64 40.05 15.28
N GLU A 102 -10.58 39.94 13.96
CA GLU A 102 -11.13 38.81 13.22
C GLU A 102 -9.98 37.90 12.80
N VAL A 103 -10.14 36.60 13.05
CA VAL A 103 -9.12 35.57 12.79
C VAL A 103 -9.78 34.43 12.03
N ASP A 104 -9.22 34.08 10.88
CA ASP A 104 -9.65 32.89 10.14
C ASP A 104 -9.15 31.63 10.84
N VAL A 105 -10.08 30.73 11.15
CA VAL A 105 -9.80 29.46 11.80
C VAL A 105 -10.16 28.33 10.84
N THR A 106 -9.22 27.43 10.61
CA THR A 106 -9.40 26.23 9.78
C THR A 106 -9.45 24.99 10.66
N GLU A 107 -10.52 24.22 10.54
CA GLU A 107 -10.75 22.98 11.29
C GLU A 107 -11.08 21.82 10.38
N VAL A 108 -10.81 20.61 10.86
CA VAL A 108 -11.35 19.39 10.27
C VAL A 108 -12.76 19.19 10.80
N LYS A 109 -13.74 19.09 9.88
CA LYS A 109 -15.15 18.83 10.20
C LYS A 109 -15.67 17.63 9.44
N ASP A 110 -16.57 16.88 10.06
CA ASP A 110 -17.28 15.79 9.40
C ASP A 110 -18.58 16.27 8.76
N VAL A 111 -18.77 15.91 7.50
CA VAL A 111 -19.98 16.22 6.75
C VAL A 111 -20.68 14.93 6.37
N ALA A 112 -21.94 14.81 6.80
CA ALA A 112 -22.82 13.73 6.41
C ALA A 112 -23.17 13.83 4.91
N TYR A 113 -23.24 12.69 4.24
CA TYR A 113 -23.70 12.56 2.86
C TYR A 113 -24.37 11.20 2.65
N TYR A 114 -25.32 11.12 1.72
CA TYR A 114 -25.94 9.85 1.37
C TYR A 114 -25.11 9.11 0.32
N ARG A 115 -24.98 7.79 0.48
CA ARG A 115 -24.37 6.90 -0.52
C ARG A 115 -25.07 5.55 -0.54
N TYR A 116 -24.94 4.82 -1.64
CA TYR A 116 -25.32 3.40 -1.63
C TYR A 116 -24.39 2.60 -0.72
N PRO A 117 -24.91 1.59 0.01
CA PRO A 117 -24.12 0.65 0.79
C PRO A 117 -23.04 -0.01 -0.06
N ARG A 118 -21.90 -0.33 0.57
CA ARG A 118 -20.74 -0.89 -0.11
C ARG A 118 -20.10 -2.02 0.67
N THR A 119 -19.70 -3.08 -0.02
CA THR A 119 -18.80 -4.11 0.53
C THR A 119 -17.38 -3.81 0.09
N LYS A 120 -16.48 -3.55 1.05
CA LYS A 120 -15.06 -3.34 0.79
C LYS A 120 -14.39 -4.68 0.49
N VAL A 121 -13.79 -4.81 -0.68
CA VAL A 121 -12.95 -5.95 -1.05
C VAL A 121 -11.49 -5.57 -0.78
N PRO A 122 -10.75 -6.34 0.03
CA PRO A 122 -9.36 -6.03 0.35
C PRO A 122 -8.47 -6.08 -0.90
N PRO A 123 -7.32 -5.37 -0.88
CA PRO A 123 -6.34 -5.46 -1.95
C PRO A 123 -5.78 -6.88 -2.09
N TYR A 124 -5.57 -7.32 -3.33
CA TYR A 124 -4.87 -8.59 -3.59
C TYR A 124 -3.44 -8.60 -3.06
N SER A 125 -2.81 -7.42 -2.94
CA SER A 125 -1.50 -7.23 -2.29
C SER A 125 -0.38 -8.09 -2.87
N VAL A 126 -0.44 -8.42 -4.16
CA VAL A 126 0.58 -9.24 -4.84
C VAL A 126 1.80 -8.38 -5.14
N GLU A 127 2.94 -8.75 -4.56
CA GLU A 127 4.24 -8.11 -4.81
C GLU A 127 4.87 -8.61 -6.11
N LEU A 128 5.62 -7.73 -6.77
CA LEU A 128 6.55 -8.09 -7.83
C LEU A 128 7.90 -8.43 -7.21
N VAL A 129 8.52 -9.51 -7.67
CA VAL A 129 9.80 -10.01 -7.15
C VAL A 129 10.80 -10.14 -8.28
N VAL A 130 12.03 -9.69 -8.06
CA VAL A 130 13.16 -9.95 -8.95
C VAL A 130 13.62 -11.39 -8.74
N SER A 131 13.58 -12.17 -9.82
CA SER A 131 14.11 -13.53 -9.90
C SER A 131 15.10 -13.63 -11.06
N ALA A 132 15.73 -14.80 -11.20
CA ALA A 132 16.59 -15.13 -12.33
C ALA A 132 16.10 -16.43 -12.96
N ASP A 133 16.15 -16.49 -14.29
CA ASP A 133 15.90 -17.72 -15.00
C ASP A 133 17.09 -18.70 -14.86
N PRO A 134 16.94 -19.98 -15.28
CA PRO A 134 18.03 -20.95 -15.24
C PRO A 134 19.29 -20.53 -16.03
N GLY A 135 19.16 -19.60 -16.99
CA GLY A 135 20.26 -19.02 -17.75
C GLY A 135 20.92 -17.81 -17.08
N GLY A 136 20.43 -17.38 -15.91
CA GLY A 136 20.92 -16.22 -15.17
C GLY A 136 20.34 -14.88 -15.61
N ALA A 137 19.40 -14.85 -16.55
CA ALA A 137 18.74 -13.61 -16.96
C ALA A 137 17.66 -13.20 -15.96
N HIS A 138 17.61 -11.91 -15.62
CA HIS A 138 16.63 -11.39 -14.66
C HIS A 138 15.20 -11.49 -15.21
N CYS A 139 14.27 -11.80 -14.31
CA CYS A 139 12.84 -11.77 -14.56
C CYS A 139 12.11 -11.10 -13.39
N ILE A 140 10.95 -10.51 -13.68
CA ILE A 140 10.03 -10.03 -12.65
C ILE A 140 8.89 -11.02 -12.56
N VAL A 141 8.65 -11.56 -11.37
CA VAL A 141 7.65 -12.61 -11.13
C VAL A 141 6.67 -12.19 -10.04
N ALA A 142 5.46 -12.72 -10.11
CA ALA A 142 4.37 -12.54 -9.18
C ALA A 142 3.72 -13.91 -8.90
N GLY A 143 3.47 -14.21 -7.63
CA GLY A 143 2.97 -15.51 -7.17
C GLY A 143 3.80 -16.09 -6.02
N PRO A 144 3.73 -17.40 -5.77
CA PRO A 144 3.11 -18.42 -6.63
C PRO A 144 1.58 -18.34 -6.63
N PHE A 145 0.97 -18.75 -7.74
CA PHE A 145 -0.45 -19.06 -7.85
C PHE A 145 -0.63 -20.57 -8.00
N GLU A 146 -1.77 -21.07 -7.57
CA GLU A 146 -2.20 -22.45 -7.80
C GLU A 146 -3.35 -22.45 -8.80
N ARG A 147 -3.30 -23.34 -9.81
CA ARG A 147 -4.39 -23.49 -10.78
C ARG A 147 -5.62 -24.05 -10.08
N THR A 148 -6.43 -23.13 -9.57
CA THR A 148 -7.69 -23.35 -8.86
C THR A 148 -8.63 -22.18 -9.12
N ASN A 149 -9.94 -22.42 -9.05
CA ASN A 149 -10.94 -21.37 -9.20
C ASN A 149 -10.82 -20.27 -8.12
N ALA A 150 -10.35 -20.62 -6.91
CA ALA A 150 -10.19 -19.67 -5.81
C ALA A 150 -9.16 -18.58 -6.11
N GLN A 151 -8.07 -18.92 -6.80
CA GLN A 151 -7.00 -17.96 -7.12
C GLN A 151 -7.12 -17.34 -8.52
N ALA A 152 -8.01 -17.87 -9.37
CA ALA A 152 -8.17 -17.42 -10.76
C ALA A 152 -8.44 -15.91 -10.86
N THR A 153 -9.24 -15.33 -9.96
CA THR A 153 -9.53 -13.89 -9.94
C THR A 153 -8.29 -13.05 -9.62
N ALA A 154 -7.54 -13.42 -8.58
CA ALA A 154 -6.31 -12.72 -8.19
C ALA A 154 -5.21 -12.85 -9.26
N ALA A 155 -5.06 -14.05 -9.85
CA ALA A 155 -4.13 -14.29 -10.95
C ALA A 155 -4.52 -13.50 -12.22
N THR A 156 -5.81 -13.42 -12.56
CA THR A 156 -6.32 -12.60 -13.67
C THR A 156 -6.02 -11.11 -13.44
N ASN A 157 -6.22 -10.62 -12.22
CA ASN A 157 -5.85 -9.25 -11.87
C ASN A 157 -4.34 -9.02 -11.97
N THR A 158 -3.53 -9.99 -11.53
CA THR A 158 -2.06 -9.93 -11.58
C THR A 158 -1.52 -9.91 -13.01
N ALA A 159 -2.06 -10.73 -13.91
CA ALA A 159 -1.72 -10.70 -15.34
C ALA A 159 -2.00 -9.32 -15.96
N ASN A 160 -3.17 -8.74 -15.66
CA ASN A 160 -3.54 -7.40 -16.11
C ASN A 160 -2.68 -6.30 -15.48
N MET A 161 -2.21 -6.49 -14.25
CA MET A 161 -1.29 -5.58 -13.57
C MET A 161 0.10 -5.62 -14.22
N LEU A 162 0.61 -6.80 -14.55
CA LEU A 162 1.85 -6.96 -15.32
C LEU A 162 1.73 -6.28 -16.69
N PHE A 163 0.61 -6.48 -17.39
CA PHE A 163 0.33 -5.77 -18.64
C PHE A 163 0.29 -4.24 -18.45
N GLU A 164 -0.34 -3.72 -17.38
CA GLU A 164 -0.37 -2.27 -17.10
C GLU A 164 1.03 -1.67 -16.88
N HIS A 165 1.95 -2.43 -16.28
CA HIS A 165 3.30 -1.96 -15.98
C HIS A 165 4.30 -2.21 -17.12
N PHE A 166 4.24 -3.38 -17.74
CA PHE A 166 5.23 -3.88 -18.70
C PHE A 166 4.69 -4.09 -20.12
N GLY A 167 3.38 -3.98 -20.36
CA GLY A 167 2.76 -4.17 -21.68
C GLY A 167 2.62 -5.64 -22.09
N SER A 168 3.08 -6.59 -21.27
CA SER A 168 2.98 -8.02 -21.51
C SER A 168 3.00 -8.81 -20.21
N PHE A 169 2.67 -10.09 -20.28
CA PHE A 169 2.91 -11.07 -19.24
C PHE A 169 3.13 -12.47 -19.84
N GLU A 170 3.75 -13.34 -19.06
CA GLU A 170 4.03 -14.74 -19.38
C GLU A 170 3.54 -15.64 -18.22
N VAL A 171 3.08 -16.84 -18.55
CA VAL A 171 2.88 -17.91 -17.56
C VAL A 171 4.20 -18.64 -17.40
N LEU A 172 4.73 -18.62 -16.18
CA LEU A 172 6.03 -19.18 -15.84
C LEU A 172 5.81 -20.38 -14.91
N ASP A 173 6.62 -21.42 -15.07
CA ASP A 173 6.61 -22.55 -14.15
C ASP A 173 7.41 -22.24 -12.87
N THR A 174 7.57 -23.25 -12.01
CA THR A 174 8.28 -23.10 -10.74
C THR A 174 9.81 -22.98 -10.89
N SER A 175 10.37 -23.21 -12.08
CA SER A 175 11.81 -23.00 -12.33
C SER A 175 12.20 -21.52 -12.23
N MET A 176 11.23 -20.62 -12.41
CA MET A 176 11.40 -19.15 -12.31
C MET A 176 11.13 -18.63 -10.90
N SER A 177 10.93 -19.51 -9.92
CA SER A 177 10.64 -19.12 -8.54
C SER A 177 11.74 -18.22 -7.97
N PRO A 178 11.39 -17.20 -7.16
CA PRO A 178 12.41 -16.42 -6.47
C PRO A 178 13.33 -17.31 -5.65
N SER A 179 14.64 -17.07 -5.73
CA SER A 179 15.63 -17.83 -4.96
C SER A 179 15.33 -17.78 -3.46
N VAL A 180 15.17 -18.95 -2.84
CA VAL A 180 14.90 -19.09 -1.40
C VAL A 180 16.10 -18.62 -0.56
N ASN A 181 17.32 -18.67 -1.13
CA ASN A 181 18.55 -18.28 -0.44
C ASN A 181 18.89 -16.79 -0.59
N ALA A 182 18.18 -16.06 -1.46
CA ALA A 182 18.41 -14.63 -1.63
C ALA A 182 17.79 -13.86 -0.46
N PRO A 183 18.52 -12.91 0.17
CA PRO A 183 17.95 -12.05 1.20
C PRO A 183 16.70 -11.32 0.68
N VAL A 184 15.63 -11.37 1.46
CA VAL A 184 14.39 -10.66 1.12
C VAL A 184 14.58 -9.17 1.35
N ARG A 185 14.55 -8.38 0.27
CA ARG A 185 14.65 -6.92 0.35
C ARG A 185 13.35 -6.28 -0.14
N ARG A 186 12.53 -5.80 0.80
CA ARG A 186 11.30 -5.04 0.49
C ARG A 186 11.62 -3.57 0.27
N LEU A 187 11.21 -3.05 -0.88
CA LEU A 187 11.44 -1.65 -1.30
C LEU A 187 10.20 -0.77 -1.10
N ASN A 188 9.26 -1.22 -0.26
CA ASN A 188 7.97 -0.57 -0.03
C ASN A 188 8.04 0.71 0.79
N TRP A 189 9.20 1.02 1.37
CA TRP A 189 9.32 2.12 2.32
C TRP A 189 10.64 2.84 2.23
N LYS A 190 10.62 4.12 2.61
CA LYS A 190 11.80 4.95 2.86
C LYS A 190 11.78 5.43 4.30
N LEU A 191 12.66 4.89 5.13
CA LEU A 191 12.94 5.42 6.46
C LEU A 191 13.57 6.81 6.32
N LEU A 192 13.02 7.79 7.03
CA LEU A 192 13.59 9.14 7.05
C LEU A 192 14.76 9.19 8.05
N PRO A 193 15.80 10.00 7.78
CA PRO A 193 17.00 10.00 8.62
C PRO A 193 16.66 10.24 10.09
N PRO A 194 17.18 9.41 11.02
CA PRO A 194 17.08 9.71 12.44
C PRO A 194 17.86 10.99 12.72
N GLY A 195 17.29 11.87 13.52
CA GLY A 195 17.91 13.13 13.89
C GLY A 195 17.52 13.54 15.31
N LYS A 196 18.11 14.63 15.82
CA LYS A 196 17.76 15.16 17.15
C LYS A 196 16.28 15.49 17.32
N ASN A 197 15.57 15.74 16.21
CA ASN A 197 14.12 15.92 16.17
C ASN A 197 13.55 15.28 14.89
N PRO A 198 13.20 13.98 14.93
CA PRO A 198 12.71 13.23 13.78
C PRO A 198 11.50 13.89 13.11
N TRP A 199 10.59 14.43 13.92
CA TRP A 199 9.39 15.13 13.45
C TRP A 199 9.74 16.36 12.58
N LYS A 200 10.60 17.25 13.07
CA LYS A 200 10.97 18.48 12.35
C LYS A 200 11.72 18.18 11.05
N SER A 201 12.61 17.20 11.06
CA SER A 201 13.36 16.81 9.85
C SER A 201 12.50 16.08 8.82
N ALA A 202 11.42 15.41 9.25
CA ALA A 202 10.53 14.69 8.35
C ALA A 202 9.56 15.60 7.59
N TRP A 203 9.26 16.79 8.12
CA TRP A 203 8.22 17.67 7.59
C TRP A 203 8.31 17.92 6.07
N PRO A 204 9.48 18.23 5.48
CA PRO A 204 9.58 18.40 4.03
C PRO A 204 9.17 17.15 3.25
N SER A 205 9.49 15.95 3.75
CA SER A 205 9.06 14.69 3.12
C SER A 205 7.56 14.46 3.29
N LEU A 206 6.99 14.81 4.45
CA LEU A 206 5.55 14.73 4.69
C LEU A 206 4.75 15.70 3.81
N GLU A 207 5.28 16.89 3.53
CA GLU A 207 4.69 17.85 2.60
C GLU A 207 4.55 17.24 1.20
N THR A 208 5.57 16.52 0.71
CA THR A 208 5.45 15.83 -0.59
C THR A 208 4.33 14.79 -0.61
N VAL A 209 4.05 14.13 0.52
CA VAL A 209 2.94 13.17 0.65
C VAL A 209 1.60 13.89 0.69
N ILE A 210 1.51 15.02 1.41
CA ILE A 210 0.31 15.86 1.51
C ILE A 210 -0.06 16.44 0.14
N GLU A 211 0.93 16.89 -0.63
CA GLU A 211 0.73 17.52 -1.95
C GLU A 211 0.12 16.56 -2.99
N LYS A 212 0.31 15.25 -2.84
CA LYS A 212 -0.38 14.22 -3.64
C LYS A 212 -1.90 14.21 -3.45
N GLY A 213 -2.41 14.79 -2.35
CA GLY A 213 -3.85 15.01 -2.14
C GLY A 213 -4.43 16.04 -3.10
N ARG A 214 -5.76 16.29 -3.04
CA ARG A 214 -6.43 17.32 -3.86
C ARG A 214 -7.35 18.20 -3.03
N GLY A 215 -7.26 19.52 -3.22
CA GLY A 215 -8.10 20.50 -2.54
C GLY A 215 -8.13 20.31 -1.02
N LYS A 216 -9.33 20.39 -0.42
CA LYS A 216 -9.55 20.29 1.03
C LYS A 216 -9.05 19.00 1.68
N SER A 217 -8.87 17.90 0.92
CA SER A 217 -8.28 16.67 1.49
C SER A 217 -6.83 16.87 1.94
N ARG A 218 -6.08 17.77 1.31
CA ARG A 218 -4.69 18.08 1.70
C ARG A 218 -4.62 18.65 3.11
N GLU A 219 -5.51 19.60 3.39
CA GLU A 219 -5.58 20.27 4.70
C GLU A 219 -5.98 19.28 5.81
N VAL A 220 -6.91 18.37 5.53
CA VAL A 220 -7.27 17.31 6.49
C VAL A 220 -6.09 16.38 6.77
N VAL A 221 -5.38 15.91 5.74
CA VAL A 221 -4.19 15.05 5.92
C VAL A 221 -3.10 15.79 6.70
N ALA A 222 -2.85 17.06 6.37
CA ALA A 222 -1.88 17.88 7.09
C ALA A 222 -2.27 18.05 8.56
N ALA A 223 -3.56 18.25 8.87
CA ALA A 223 -4.05 18.33 10.24
C ALA A 223 -3.85 17.01 10.99
N ARG A 224 -4.17 15.87 10.39
CA ARG A 224 -3.95 14.54 11.01
C ARG A 224 -2.47 14.25 11.24
N PHE A 225 -1.60 14.52 10.26
CA PHE A 225 -0.15 14.37 10.45
C PHE A 225 0.35 15.26 11.59
N LYS A 226 -0.05 16.54 11.63
CA LYS A 226 0.30 17.46 12.72
C LYS A 226 -0.18 16.95 14.08
N GLU A 227 -1.37 16.36 14.13
CA GLU A 227 -1.90 15.77 15.36
C GLU A 227 -1.01 14.65 15.88
N VAL A 228 -0.64 13.68 15.02
CA VAL A 228 0.29 12.61 15.38
C VAL A 228 1.65 13.19 15.82
N GLY A 229 2.11 14.24 15.13
CA GLY A 229 3.37 14.92 15.42
C GLY A 229 3.46 15.59 16.79
N LYS A 230 2.33 15.94 17.43
CA LYS A 230 2.30 16.48 18.80
C LYS A 230 2.84 15.50 19.83
N TYR A 231 2.79 14.21 19.54
CA TYR A 231 3.26 13.13 20.41
C TYR A 231 4.71 12.75 20.17
N HIS A 232 5.45 13.53 19.37
CA HIS A 232 6.89 13.39 19.16
C HIS A 232 7.32 11.99 18.70
N PRO A 233 6.92 11.53 17.50
CA PRO A 233 7.37 10.26 16.96
C PRO A 233 8.90 10.18 16.88
N GLU A 234 9.44 9.03 17.27
CA GLU A 234 10.88 8.76 17.38
C GLU A 234 11.50 8.37 16.04
N PHE A 235 10.70 7.85 15.11
CA PHE A 235 11.09 7.73 13.71
C PHE A 235 9.88 7.88 12.79
N ILE A 236 10.17 8.18 11.52
CA ILE A 236 9.15 8.36 10.48
C ILE A 236 9.61 7.65 9.22
N ALA A 237 8.70 6.93 8.57
CA ALA A 237 8.94 6.37 7.25
C ALA A 237 7.80 6.69 6.30
N ILE A 238 8.13 6.92 5.02
CA ILE A 238 7.13 7.16 3.98
C ILE A 238 6.99 5.91 3.12
N GLY A 239 5.74 5.58 2.77
CA GLY A 239 5.46 4.48 1.87
C GLY A 239 5.83 4.81 0.42
N LEU A 240 6.28 3.78 -0.28
CA LEU A 240 6.65 3.78 -1.69
C LEU A 240 5.79 2.76 -2.45
N GLY A 241 5.74 2.87 -3.78
CA GLY A 241 5.00 1.93 -4.61
C GLY A 241 3.53 1.82 -4.19
N GLY A 242 3.06 0.61 -3.91
CA GLY A 242 1.69 0.36 -3.46
C GLY A 242 1.41 0.76 -2.00
N PHE A 243 2.39 1.29 -1.28
CA PHE A 243 2.23 1.91 0.04
C PHE A 243 2.30 3.45 0.01
N ASP A 244 2.34 4.07 -1.18
CA ASP A 244 2.49 5.53 -1.32
C ASP A 244 1.38 6.39 -0.69
N ASP A 245 0.35 5.74 -0.16
CA ASP A 245 -0.74 6.30 0.61
C ASP A 245 -0.52 6.28 2.13
N TYR A 246 0.54 5.66 2.63
CA TYR A 246 0.83 5.53 4.07
C TYR A 246 2.09 6.27 4.52
N VAL A 247 2.04 6.75 5.76
CA VAL A 247 3.19 7.22 6.53
C VAL A 247 3.22 6.45 7.85
N VAL A 248 4.40 5.97 8.22
CA VAL A 248 4.66 5.33 9.51
C VAL A 248 5.18 6.39 10.48
N PHE A 249 4.56 6.46 11.65
CA PHE A 249 5.05 7.20 12.81
C PHE A 249 5.37 6.21 13.92
N GLY A 250 6.64 6.09 14.27
CA GLY A 250 7.12 5.15 15.27
C GLY A 250 7.19 5.77 16.66
N PHE A 251 6.66 5.05 17.66
CA PHE A 251 6.71 5.43 19.07
C PHE A 251 7.38 4.29 19.85
N GLN A 252 8.72 4.22 19.82
CA GLN A 252 9.46 3.08 20.38
C GLN A 252 9.34 3.01 21.90
N SER A 253 9.29 4.15 22.58
CA SER A 253 8.93 4.22 24.00
C SER A 253 7.57 3.60 24.35
N MET A 254 6.62 3.57 23.40
CA MET A 254 5.29 2.97 23.57
C MET A 254 5.19 1.56 22.97
N GLY A 255 6.22 1.08 22.27
CA GLY A 255 6.21 -0.22 21.60
C GLY A 255 5.28 -0.32 20.39
N ILE A 256 4.78 0.80 19.86
CA ILE A 256 3.83 0.83 18.73
C ILE A 256 4.33 1.62 17.51
N CYS A 257 3.76 1.29 16.36
CA CYS A 257 3.82 2.12 15.14
C CYS A 257 2.41 2.51 14.70
N VAL A 258 2.25 3.77 14.30
CA VAL A 258 1.02 4.32 13.73
C VAL A 258 1.20 4.45 12.22
N LEU A 259 0.45 3.66 11.45
CA LEU A 259 0.40 3.71 9.99
C LEU A 259 -0.79 4.56 9.56
N GLU A 260 -0.51 5.83 9.27
CA GLU A 260 -1.51 6.80 8.90
C GLU A 260 -1.68 6.88 7.37
N SER A 261 -2.93 6.80 6.91
CA SER A 261 -3.27 6.88 5.49
C SER A 261 -3.62 8.32 5.07
N ARG A 262 -3.11 8.77 3.92
CA ARG A 262 -3.50 10.07 3.34
C ARG A 262 -4.94 10.08 2.81
N PHE A 263 -5.59 8.93 2.65
CA PHE A 263 -6.98 8.88 2.19
C PHE A 263 -7.98 9.00 3.36
N THR A 264 -8.95 9.90 3.23
CA THR A 264 -10.00 10.17 4.24
C THR A 264 -11.01 9.03 4.40
N ASN A 265 -11.10 8.10 3.46
CA ASN A 265 -12.03 6.96 3.53
C ASN A 265 -11.31 5.65 3.92
N ASN A 266 -10.16 5.79 4.60
CA ASN A 266 -9.38 4.67 5.09
C ASN A 266 -9.27 4.76 6.62
N ALA A 267 -8.30 4.05 7.19
CA ALA A 267 -8.06 4.06 8.62
C ALA A 267 -6.56 4.26 8.90
N THR A 268 -6.28 4.68 10.12
CA THR A 268 -4.97 4.55 10.76
C THR A 268 -4.87 3.15 11.35
N TYR A 269 -3.76 2.47 11.12
CA TYR A 269 -3.48 1.16 11.70
C TYR A 269 -2.43 1.28 12.80
N VAL A 270 -2.68 0.68 13.95
CA VAL A 270 -1.76 0.67 15.09
C VAL A 270 -1.13 -0.71 15.18
N LEU A 271 0.18 -0.79 14.95
CA LEU A 271 0.92 -2.05 14.95
C LEU A 271 1.69 -2.21 16.25
N ALA A 272 1.66 -3.42 16.83
CA ALA A 272 2.37 -3.82 18.06
C ALA A 272 3.89 -3.96 17.90
N HIS A 273 4.49 -3.18 16.99
CA HIS A 273 5.88 -3.31 16.60
C HIS A 273 6.43 -1.92 16.35
N ALA A 274 7.12 -1.34 17.33
CA ALA A 274 7.91 -0.12 17.12
C ALA A 274 9.27 -0.38 16.46
N ASP A 275 9.53 -1.61 16.05
CA ASP A 275 10.74 -2.01 15.35
C ASP A 275 10.56 -1.78 13.84
N TRP A 276 11.39 -0.89 13.29
CA TRP A 276 11.32 -0.53 11.87
C TRP A 276 11.65 -1.71 10.96
N GLU A 277 12.61 -2.53 11.37
CA GLU A 277 13.05 -3.72 10.66
C GLU A 277 11.88 -4.70 10.53
N VAL A 278 11.03 -4.85 11.55
CA VAL A 278 9.80 -5.65 11.47
C VAL A 278 8.80 -5.02 10.49
N ILE A 279 8.45 -3.74 10.68
CA ILE A 279 7.42 -3.07 9.87
C ILE A 279 7.79 -3.03 8.38
N SER A 280 9.05 -2.73 8.07
CA SER A 280 9.55 -2.65 6.71
C SER A 280 9.45 -3.98 5.95
N GLN A 281 9.38 -5.10 6.68
CA GLN A 281 9.25 -6.45 6.12
C GLN A 281 7.80 -6.93 6.02
N MET A 282 6.81 -6.19 6.54
CA MET A 282 5.42 -6.60 6.42
C MET A 282 4.87 -6.33 5.01
N THR A 283 4.10 -7.29 4.50
CA THR A 283 3.29 -7.10 3.29
C THR A 283 2.04 -6.27 3.60
N LYS A 284 1.43 -5.69 2.56
CA LYS A 284 0.19 -4.91 2.74
C LYS A 284 -0.96 -5.77 3.25
N ALA A 285 -1.05 -7.02 2.80
CA ALA A 285 -2.03 -7.97 3.31
C ALA A 285 -1.86 -8.22 4.81
N GLN A 286 -0.62 -8.36 5.30
CA GLN A 286 -0.35 -8.52 6.73
C GLN A 286 -0.74 -7.27 7.51
N ILE A 287 -0.31 -6.08 7.09
CA ILE A 287 -0.65 -4.81 7.77
C ILE A 287 -2.18 -4.61 7.87
N LEU A 288 -2.91 -4.98 6.81
CA LEU A 288 -4.36 -4.80 6.76
C LEU A 288 -5.16 -5.93 7.42
N SER A 289 -4.52 -7.06 7.76
CA SER A 289 -5.20 -8.15 8.46
C SER A 289 -5.52 -7.77 9.90
N GLU A 290 -6.72 -8.14 10.37
CA GLU A 290 -7.20 -7.86 11.72
C GLU A 290 -6.32 -8.46 12.82
N SER A 291 -5.60 -9.54 12.52
CA SER A 291 -4.67 -10.18 13.46
C SER A 291 -3.36 -9.42 13.66
N ALA A 292 -3.07 -8.40 12.85
CA ALA A 292 -1.78 -7.71 12.85
C ALA A 292 -1.80 -6.31 13.50
N HIS A 293 -2.97 -5.69 13.66
CA HIS A 293 -3.09 -4.37 14.26
C HIS A 293 -3.81 -4.44 15.62
N GLN A 294 -3.25 -3.76 16.61
CA GLN A 294 -3.83 -3.64 17.95
C GLN A 294 -5.11 -2.80 17.91
N ASP A 295 -5.11 -1.77 17.07
CA ASP A 295 -6.21 -0.82 16.94
C ASP A 295 -6.32 -0.35 15.47
N ARG A 296 -7.54 -0.02 15.06
CA ARG A 296 -7.85 0.56 13.75
C ARG A 296 -8.71 1.79 13.92
N LEU A 297 -8.13 2.97 13.72
CA LEU A 297 -8.82 4.25 13.87
C LEU A 297 -9.44 4.66 12.55
N ILE A 298 -10.77 4.64 12.47
CA ILE A 298 -11.50 5.11 11.28
C ILE A 298 -11.35 6.64 11.19
N HIS A 299 -11.14 7.18 9.98
CA HIS A 299 -11.06 8.61 9.74
C HIS A 299 -12.45 9.28 9.79
N ASP A 300 -13.06 9.26 10.97
CA ASP A 300 -14.33 9.91 11.29
C ASP A 300 -14.13 11.02 12.34
N ARG A 301 -15.24 11.53 12.88
CA ARG A 301 -15.24 12.60 13.88
C ARG A 301 -14.50 12.26 15.17
N ASN A 302 -14.42 10.97 15.52
CA ASN A 302 -13.80 10.51 16.76
C ASN A 302 -12.30 10.26 16.57
N TRP A 303 -11.77 10.40 15.35
CA TRP A 303 -10.39 10.06 15.05
C TRP A 303 -9.38 10.80 15.95
N PHE A 304 -9.57 12.10 16.15
CA PHE A 304 -8.69 12.93 16.98
C PHE A 304 -8.71 12.48 18.45
N ASP A 305 -9.91 12.22 18.98
CA ASP A 305 -10.09 11.75 20.36
C ASP A 305 -9.52 10.34 20.55
N ALA A 306 -9.73 9.45 19.57
CA ALA A 306 -9.23 8.10 19.61
C ALA A 306 -7.69 8.05 19.51
N LEU A 307 -7.09 8.91 18.68
CA LEU A 307 -5.64 9.07 18.60
C LEU A 307 -5.09 9.59 19.94
N ALA A 308 -5.73 10.59 20.53
CA ALA A 308 -5.31 11.12 21.82
C ALA A 308 -5.41 10.07 22.93
N ALA A 309 -6.51 9.32 22.99
CA ALA A 309 -6.68 8.23 23.94
C ALA A 309 -5.66 7.09 23.75
N LEU A 310 -5.23 6.84 22.50
CA LEU A 310 -4.19 5.86 22.18
C LEU A 310 -2.81 6.34 22.67
N LEU A 311 -2.41 7.55 22.30
CA LEU A 311 -1.05 8.07 22.52
C LEU A 311 -0.85 8.72 23.91
N ALA A 312 -1.93 8.88 24.69
CA ALA A 312 -1.85 9.26 26.11
C ALA A 312 -1.60 8.08 27.06
N ARG A 313 -1.58 6.83 26.57
CA ARG A 313 -1.33 5.65 27.41
C ARG A 313 0.10 5.68 27.97
N PRO A 314 0.32 5.43 29.28
CA PRO A 314 1.67 5.29 29.84
C PRO A 314 2.43 4.17 29.13
N SER A 315 3.75 4.32 28.98
CA SER A 315 4.60 3.30 28.35
C SER A 315 4.46 1.96 29.09
N ALA A 316 4.29 0.86 28.35
CA ALA A 316 4.25 -0.49 28.93
C ALA A 316 5.54 -0.88 29.67
N ASN A 317 6.65 -0.16 29.43
CA ASN A 317 7.93 -0.30 30.13
C ASN A 317 8.01 0.46 31.46
N ALA A 318 6.90 0.98 31.99
CA ALA A 318 6.83 1.67 33.29
C ALA A 318 6.14 0.85 34.40
N ALA A 319 5.99 -0.47 34.22
CA ALA A 319 5.47 -1.40 35.22
C ALA A 319 6.50 -2.48 35.57
#